data_AF-A0A183LBC6-F1
#
_entry.id   AF-A0A183LBC6-F1
#
_cell.length_a   1.000
_cell.length_b   1.000
_cell.length_c   1.000
_cell.angle_alpha   90.00
_cell.angle_beta   90.00
_cell.angle_gamma   90.00
#
_symmetry.space_group_name_H-M   'P 1'
#
loop_
_entity.id
_entity.type
_entity.pdbx_description
1 polymer ?
#
loop_
_entity_poly.entity_id
_entity_poly.type
_entity_poly.pdbx_seq_one_letter_code
_entity_poly.pdbx_strand_id
1 'polypeptide(L)'
;MYNTSRAASILATTDGILWLMDRNTFRRIVLKAAFHKRQTYVELLEDIPLLKELSSYERTNVADALQSRVYQDGATIISQGETGKEMFIIESGTVRISVKEVRLNNV
;
A
#
# COMPACT_ATOMS: atom_id res chain seq x y z
N MET A 1 5.07 -20.48 9.26
CA MET A 1 4.72 -21.91 9.21
C MET A 1 5.64 -22.70 10.13
N TYR A 2 5.08 -23.63 10.88
CA TYR A 2 5.49 -24.26 12.15
C TYR A 2 6.87 -24.94 12.18
N ASN A 3 7.35 -25.30 13.38
CA ASN A 3 8.55 -26.11 13.53
C ASN A 3 8.23 -27.57 13.16
N THR A 4 8.91 -28.10 12.16
CA THR A 4 8.75 -29.48 11.70
C THR A 4 10.12 -30.04 11.35
N SER A 5 10.25 -31.37 11.36
CA SER A 5 11.50 -32.03 11.00
C SER A 5 11.89 -31.69 9.56
N ARG A 6 13.21 -31.67 9.29
CA ARG A 6 13.70 -31.47 7.93
C ARG A 6 13.20 -32.61 7.04
N ALA A 7 12.63 -32.26 5.89
CA ALA A 7 12.15 -33.23 4.90
C ALA A 7 13.29 -33.85 4.08
N ALA A 8 14.49 -33.27 4.09
CA ALA A 8 15.65 -33.75 3.35
C ALA A 8 16.97 -33.30 3.99
N SER A 9 18.03 -34.04 3.68
CA SER A 9 19.42 -33.69 3.96
C SER A 9 20.06 -33.11 2.71
N ILE A 10 20.87 -32.06 2.86
CA ILE A 10 21.57 -31.40 1.75
C ILE A 10 23.08 -31.52 2.01
N LEU A 11 23.81 -31.96 0.99
CA LEU A 11 25.27 -32.05 0.98
C LEU A 11 25.80 -31.11 -0.10
N ALA A 12 26.85 -30.35 0.23
CA ALA A 12 27.54 -29.52 -0.76
C ALA A 12 28.44 -30.41 -1.64
N THR A 13 28.38 -30.21 -2.95
CA THR A 13 29.22 -30.92 -3.94
C THR A 13 30.48 -30.14 -4.32
N THR A 14 30.47 -28.83 -4.07
CA THR A 14 31.56 -27.89 -4.36
C THR A 14 31.59 -26.82 -3.29
N ASP A 15 32.69 -26.06 -3.21
CA ASP A 15 32.81 -24.92 -2.32
C ASP A 15 31.86 -23.78 -2.73
N GLY A 16 31.30 -23.09 -1.74
CA GLY A 16 30.35 -22.01 -1.95
C GLY A 16 29.96 -21.29 -0.65
N ILE A 17 29.20 -20.21 -0.80
CA ILE A 17 28.72 -19.38 0.31
C ILE A 17 27.20 -19.44 0.35
N LEU A 18 26.64 -19.64 1.54
CA LEU A 18 25.19 -19.64 1.77
C LEU A 18 24.79 -18.47 2.66
N TRP A 19 23.67 -17.85 2.32
CA TRP A 19 23.02 -16.85 3.16
C TRP A 19 21.87 -17.48 3.94
N LEU A 20 21.87 -17.22 5.24
CA LEU A 20 20.92 -17.74 6.20
C LEU A 20 20.12 -16.58 6.77
N MET A 21 18.82 -16.77 6.93
CA MET A 21 17.98 -15.97 7.80
C MET A 21 17.23 -16.89 8.75
N ASP A 22 17.36 -16.65 10.04
CA ASP A 22 16.66 -17.46 11.03
C ASP A 22 15.14 -17.16 11.03
N ARG A 23 14.39 -18.14 11.54
CA ARG A 23 12.93 -18.09 11.60
C ARG A 23 12.41 -16.89 12.39
N ASN A 24 13.05 -16.54 13.50
CA ASN A 24 12.57 -15.49 14.39
C ASN A 24 12.79 -14.12 13.73
N THR A 25 13.94 -13.92 13.08
CA THR A 25 14.22 -12.74 12.28
C THR A 25 13.22 -12.59 11.14
N PHE A 26 12.99 -13.64 10.34
CA PHE A 26 11.99 -13.58 9.27
C PHE A 26 10.59 -13.25 9.79
N ARG A 27 10.12 -13.95 10.83
CA ARG A 27 8.81 -13.70 11.43
C ARG A 27 8.71 -12.27 11.95
N ARG A 28 9.73 -11.77 12.64
CA ARG A 28 9.77 -10.41 13.17
C ARG A 28 9.71 -9.38 12.04
N ILE A 29 10.46 -9.58 10.97
CA ILE A 29 10.46 -8.67 9.80
C ILE A 29 9.07 -8.64 9.17
N VAL A 30 8.47 -9.80 8.89
CA VAL A 30 7.13 -9.88 8.26
C VAL A 30 6.06 -9.25 9.16
N LEU A 31 6.05 -9.57 10.45
CA LEU A 31 5.09 -8.99 11.39
C LEU A 31 5.31 -7.48 11.57
N LYS A 32 6.56 -7.03 11.65
CA LYS A 32 6.90 -5.60 11.74
C LYS A 32 6.48 -4.85 10.48
N ALA A 33 6.68 -5.42 9.29
CA ALA A 33 6.25 -4.83 8.03
C ALA A 33 4.72 -4.70 7.95
N ALA A 34 3.99 -5.76 8.34
CA ALA A 34 2.53 -5.72 8.39
C ALA A 34 2.01 -4.69 9.40
N PHE A 35 2.62 -4.61 10.58
CA PHE A 35 2.29 -3.62 11.61
C PHE A 35 2.55 -2.20 11.12
N HIS A 36 3.72 -1.95 10.52
CA HIS A 36 4.09 -0.63 10.03
C HIS A 36 3.15 -0.17 8.91
N LYS A 37 2.82 -1.07 7.96
CA LYS A 37 1.85 -0.78 6.90
C LYS A 37 0.49 -0.37 7.47
N ARG A 38 -0.01 -1.10 8.47
CA ARG A 38 -1.28 -0.78 9.13
C ARG A 38 -1.22 0.57 9.84
N GLN A 39 -0.13 0.85 10.55
CA GLN A 39 0.05 2.09 11.27
C GLN A 39 0.09 3.30 10.32
N THR A 40 0.83 3.21 9.21
CA THR A 40 0.87 4.28 8.20
C THR A 40 -0.52 4.60 7.64
N TYR A 41 -1.37 3.59 7.39
CA TYR A 41 -2.74 3.84 6.90
C TYR A 41 -3.64 4.46 7.96
N VAL A 42 -3.53 4.06 9.22
CA VAL A 42 -4.31 4.68 10.31
C VAL A 42 -3.90 6.14 10.50
N GLU A 43 -2.60 6.43 10.52
CA GLU A 43 -2.06 7.80 10.64
C GLU A 43 -2.52 8.67 9.46
N LEU A 44 -2.43 8.15 8.23
CA LEU A 44 -2.89 8.85 7.04
C LEU A 44 -4.40 9.13 7.04
N LEU A 45 -5.23 8.22 7.56
CA LEU A 45 -6.66 8.43 7.70
C LEU A 45 -7.03 9.38 8.86
N GLU A 46 -6.17 9.52 9.88
CA GLU A 46 -6.34 10.47 10.99
C GLU A 46 -6.15 11.92 10.55
N ASP A 47 -5.21 12.15 9.65
CA ASP A 47 -4.89 13.49 9.16
C ASP A 47 -5.96 14.03 8.20
N ILE A 48 -6.74 13.17 7.55
CA ILE A 48 -7.77 13.56 6.58
C ILE A 48 -8.99 14.14 7.32
N PRO A 49 -9.29 15.45 7.17
CA PRO A 49 -10.40 16.08 7.89
C PRO A 49 -11.76 15.43 7.63
N LEU A 50 -11.98 14.94 6.40
CA LEU A 50 -13.20 14.26 5.99
C LEU A 50 -13.47 12.96 6.77
N LEU A 51 -12.43 12.32 7.33
CA LEU A 51 -12.51 11.02 7.99
C LEU A 51 -12.31 11.10 9.51
N LYS A 52 -12.26 12.32 10.08
CA LYS A 52 -12.06 12.54 11.52
C LYS A 52 -13.27 12.13 12.36
N GLU A 53 -14.47 12.18 11.79
CA GLU A 53 -15.70 11.80 12.48
C GLU A 53 -15.86 10.29 12.64
N LEU A 54 -15.09 9.48 11.90
CA LEU A 54 -15.10 8.03 12.03
C LEU A 54 -14.48 7.61 13.37
N SER A 55 -15.13 6.65 14.03
CA SER A 55 -14.56 5.97 15.19
C SER A 55 -13.28 5.21 14.82
N SER A 56 -12.46 4.88 15.81
CA SER A 56 -11.23 4.09 15.60
C SER A 56 -11.50 2.74 14.94
N TYR A 57 -12.65 2.11 15.25
CA TYR A 57 -13.06 0.85 14.64
C TYR A 57 -13.44 1.02 13.17
N GLU A 58 -14.23 2.03 12.83
CA GLU A 58 -14.60 2.33 11.44
C GLU A 58 -13.37 2.71 10.61
N ARG A 59 -12.46 3.51 11.17
CA ARG A 59 -11.19 3.86 10.53
C ARG A 59 -10.33 2.63 10.26
N THR A 60 -10.30 1.67 11.18
CA THR A 60 -9.62 0.38 10.96
C THR A 60 -10.23 -0.38 9.79
N ASN A 61 -11.56 -0.46 9.72
CA ASN A 61 -12.25 -1.14 8.61
C ASN A 61 -11.96 -0.46 7.27
N VAL A 62 -11.93 0.88 7.23
CA VAL A 62 -11.55 1.64 6.03
C VAL A 62 -10.08 1.36 5.67
N ALA A 63 -9.17 1.39 6.64
CA ALA A 63 -7.75 1.10 6.43
C ALA A 63 -7.52 -0.30 5.82
N ASP A 64 -8.29 -1.29 6.29
CA ASP A 64 -8.23 -2.66 5.76
C ASP A 64 -8.83 -2.78 4.34
N ALA A 65 -9.77 -1.90 3.98
CA ALA A 65 -10.37 -1.85 2.65
C ALA A 65 -9.54 -1.06 1.61
N LEU A 66 -8.57 -0.26 2.05
CA LEU A 66 -7.70 0.50 1.15
C LEU A 66 -6.85 -0.42 0.26
N GLN A 67 -6.75 -0.07 -1.02
CA GLN A 67 -5.93 -0.77 -1.99
C GLN A 67 -4.85 0.17 -2.51
N SER A 68 -3.58 -0.21 -2.31
CA SER A 68 -2.46 0.55 -2.87
C SER A 68 -2.37 0.32 -4.39
N ARG A 69 -2.34 1.41 -5.15
CA ARG A 69 -2.15 1.42 -6.61
C ARG A 69 -0.94 2.28 -6.95
N VAL A 70 -0.07 1.76 -7.81
CA VAL A 70 1.17 2.44 -8.24
C VAL A 70 0.98 2.98 -9.65
N TYR A 71 1.30 4.25 -9.85
CA TYR A 71 1.27 4.92 -11.14
C TYR A 71 2.67 5.39 -11.52
N GLN A 72 3.04 5.21 -12.79
CA GLN A 72 4.28 5.76 -13.33
C GLN A 72 4.09 7.25 -13.68
N ASP A 73 5.20 7.98 -13.83
CA ASP A 73 5.15 9.37 -14.28
C ASP A 73 4.44 9.49 -15.64
N GLY A 74 3.61 10.53 -15.78
CA GLY A 74 2.76 10.75 -16.94
C GLY A 74 1.49 9.89 -17.03
N ALA A 75 1.29 8.92 -16.14
CA ALA A 75 0.05 8.13 -16.12
C ALA A 75 -1.15 8.97 -15.66
N THR A 76 -2.29 8.80 -16.34
CA THR A 76 -3.54 9.46 -15.96
C THR A 76 -4.25 8.64 -14.88
N ILE A 77 -4.53 9.25 -13.73
CA ILE A 77 -5.22 8.60 -12.60
C ILE A 77 -6.75 8.76 -12.74
N ILE A 78 -7.21 9.98 -13.06
CA ILE A 78 -8.63 10.31 -13.24
C ILE A 78 -8.76 11.17 -14.50
N SER A 79 -9.77 10.87 -15.33
CA SER A 79 -10.09 11.66 -16.53
C SER A 79 -11.30 12.56 -16.31
N GLN A 80 -11.22 13.82 -16.76
CA GLN A 80 -12.35 14.75 -16.70
C GLN A 80 -13.55 14.22 -17.52
N GLY A 81 -14.74 14.26 -16.94
CA GLY A 81 -15.98 13.78 -17.56
C GLY A 81 -16.29 12.30 -17.29
N GLU A 82 -15.37 11.57 -16.67
CA GLU A 82 -15.64 10.21 -16.21
C GLU A 82 -16.50 10.21 -14.93
N THR A 83 -17.39 9.22 -14.79
CA THR A 83 -18.16 9.05 -13.56
C THR A 83 -17.26 8.63 -12.41
N GLY A 84 -17.07 9.50 -11.42
CA GLY A 84 -16.30 9.20 -10.22
C GLY A 84 -16.98 8.11 -9.37
N LYS A 85 -16.38 6.92 -9.32
CA LYS A 85 -16.82 5.80 -8.47
C LYS A 85 -15.84 5.46 -7.35
N GLU A 86 -14.63 6.01 -7.41
CA GLU A 86 -13.53 5.69 -6.50
C GLU A 86 -12.99 6.97 -5.85
N MET A 87 -12.53 6.86 -4.61
CA MET A 87 -11.76 7.88 -3.91
C MET A 87 -10.29 7.45 -3.86
N PHE A 88 -9.39 8.39 -4.10
CA PHE A 88 -7.95 8.15 -4.03
C PHE A 88 -7.32 9.02 -2.95
N ILE A 89 -6.32 8.46 -2.28
CA ILE A 89 -5.47 9.17 -1.33
C ILE A 89 -4.02 8.97 -1.77
N ILE A 90 -3.23 10.03 -1.75
CA ILE A 90 -1.82 9.97 -2.15
C ILE A 90 -1.02 9.40 -0.97
N GLU A 91 -0.60 8.15 -1.08
CA GLU A 91 0.28 7.48 -0.11
C GLU A 91 1.72 8.00 -0.19
N SER A 92 2.22 8.26 -1.40
CA SER A 92 3.55 8.79 -1.65
C SER A 92 3.64 9.43 -3.05
N GLY A 93 4.53 10.42 -3.20
CA GLY A 93 4.78 11.11 -4.47
C GLY A 93 4.01 12.42 -4.63
N THR A 94 3.84 12.86 -5.88
CA THR A 94 3.16 14.11 -6.21
C THR A 94 2.28 13.92 -7.44
N VAL A 95 1.08 14.49 -7.42
CA VAL A 95 0.12 14.43 -8.53
C VAL A 95 -0.17 15.85 -9.00
N ARG A 96 -0.22 16.06 -10.32
CA ARG A 96 -0.66 17.32 -10.92
C ARG A 96 -2.12 17.21 -11.32
N ILE A 97 -2.95 18.12 -10.81
CA ILE A 97 -4.35 18.24 -11.21
C ILE A 97 -4.46 19.34 -12.27
N SER A 98 -5.16 19.06 -13.37
CA SER A 98 -5.45 20.03 -14.42
C SER A 98 -6.85 19.81 -14.98
N VAL A 99 -7.55 20.91 -15.30
CA VAL A 99 -8.91 20.89 -15.85
C VAL A 99 -8.85 21.59 -17.20
N LYS A 100 -9.48 21.01 -18.23
CA LYS A 100 -9.65 21.71 -19.51
C LYS A 100 -10.78 22.73 -19.35
N GLU A 101 -10.46 24.01 -19.50
CA GLU A 101 -11.48 25.05 -19.63
C GLU A 101 -12.27 24.81 -20.92
N VAL A 102 -13.57 24.53 -20.78
CA VAL A 102 -14.50 24.51 -21.90
C VAL A 102 -14.90 25.95 -22.18
N ARG A 103 -14.30 26.56 -23.21
CA ARG A 103 -14.83 27.83 -23.74
C ARG A 103 -16.17 27.55 -24.39
N LEU A 104 -17.25 28.03 -23.77
CA LEU A 104 -18.55 28.13 -24.41
C LEU A 104 -18.42 29.14 -25.56
N ASN A 105 -18.28 28.64 -26.79
CA ASN A 105 -18.45 29.47 -27.98
C ASN A 105 -19.94 29.76 -28.12
N ASN A 106 -20.37 30.90 -27.57
CA ASN A 106 -21.66 31.50 -27.93
C ASN A 106 -21.55 32.03 -29.36
N VAL A 107 -22.33 31.43 -30.27
CA VAL A 107 -22.79 32.04 -31.53
C VAL A 107 -24.31 31.89 -31.57
#